data_AF-A0A6A6TPQ9-F1
#
_entry.id   AF-A0A6A6TPQ9-F1
#
_cell.length_a   1.000
_cell.length_b   1.000
_cell.length_c   1.000
_cell.angle_alpha   90.00
_cell.angle_beta   90.00
_cell.angle_gamma   90.00
#
_symmetry.space_group_name_H-M   'P 1'
#
loop_
_entity.id
_entity.type
_entity.pdbx_description
1 polymer ?
#
loop_
_entity_poly.entity_id
_entity_poly.type
_entity_poly.pdbx_seq_one_letter_code
_entity_poly.pdbx_strand_id
1 'polypeptide(L)'
;MTPQSTFHLFPKLPGELRTLVWQFALENDSRSGERIIEFYACNPDTQTISLAISPAYPALFAVSKEARIEAMQAQGGEIVRLDSGYAAHSGEEPTKVYINFRKDTMFISDRFHANPGYHGGFLRLDRFFHTLMPLGAVRKTTRLLLSISERRRAEWDRWSGEGLEYFSGSALAKVTLVTESDIYLAVRTLEEVNFFMKEKVHVEVLVIRGASTARFTVTDVVPCEALPFNTGGLLKGRVGHHGHD
;
A
#
# COMPACT_ATOMS: atom_id res chain seq x y z
N MET A 1 -23.10 -17.98 16.84
CA MET A 1 -21.93 -18.30 17.68
C MET A 1 -21.00 -19.18 16.84
N THR A 2 -19.98 -18.60 16.23
CA THR A 2 -18.95 -19.37 15.51
C THR A 2 -17.99 -19.98 16.53
N PRO A 3 -17.58 -21.24 16.39
CA PRO A 3 -16.63 -21.87 17.32
C PRO A 3 -15.34 -21.06 17.36
N GLN A 4 -14.96 -20.62 18.56
CA GLN A 4 -13.68 -19.97 18.82
C GLN A 4 -12.60 -21.04 18.56
N SER A 5 -11.89 -20.97 17.42
CA SER A 5 -10.77 -21.87 17.19
C SER A 5 -9.68 -21.54 18.22
N THR A 6 -9.56 -22.37 19.24
CA THR A 6 -8.58 -22.15 20.31
C THR A 6 -7.21 -22.64 19.82
N PHE A 7 -6.32 -21.71 19.46
CA PHE A 7 -4.90 -22.05 19.33
C PHE A 7 -4.29 -22.14 20.73
N HIS A 8 -3.62 -23.26 21.03
CA HIS A 8 -3.02 -23.50 22.34
C HIS A 8 -1.78 -22.60 22.53
N LEU A 9 -1.62 -21.97 23.71
CA LEU A 9 -0.56 -20.99 23.98
C LEU A 9 0.76 -21.60 24.49
N PHE A 10 0.82 -22.93 24.63
CA PHE A 10 2.00 -23.71 25.04
C PHE A 10 2.92 -23.06 26.12
N PRO A 11 2.39 -22.52 27.23
CA PRO A 11 3.20 -21.73 28.18
C PRO A 11 4.30 -22.51 28.90
N LYS A 12 4.23 -23.85 28.87
CA LYS A 12 5.23 -24.75 29.47
C LYS A 12 6.39 -25.07 28.52
N LEU A 13 6.32 -24.67 27.25
CA LEU A 13 7.43 -24.87 26.31
C LEU A 13 8.49 -23.78 26.51
N PRO A 14 9.79 -24.12 26.38
CA PRO A 14 10.86 -23.15 26.23
C PRO A 14 10.55 -22.12 25.14
N GLY A 15 11.02 -20.88 25.32
CA GLY A 15 10.73 -19.77 24.41
C GLY A 15 11.04 -20.07 22.95
N GLU A 16 12.20 -20.67 22.67
CA GLU A 16 12.62 -21.06 21.32
C GLU A 16 11.65 -22.03 20.64
N LEU A 17 11.17 -23.05 21.37
CA LEU A 17 10.19 -24.01 20.86
C LEU A 17 8.83 -23.35 20.64
N ARG A 18 8.41 -22.43 21.51
CA ARG A 18 7.18 -21.64 21.29
C ARG A 18 7.29 -20.84 19.99
N THR A 19 8.42 -20.14 19.77
CA THR A 19 8.66 -19.37 18.55
C THR A 19 8.57 -20.25 17.29
N LEU A 20 9.16 -21.44 17.30
CA LEU A 20 9.06 -22.39 16.16
C LEU A 20 7.62 -22.83 15.89
N VAL A 21 6.83 -23.12 16.93
CA VAL A 21 5.41 -23.46 16.79
C VAL A 21 4.62 -22.30 16.16
N TRP A 22 4.86 -21.08 16.60
CA TRP A 22 4.22 -19.88 16.04
C TRP A 22 4.61 -19.64 14.60
N GLN A 23 5.90 -19.75 14.27
CA GLN A 23 6.39 -19.62 12.89
C GLN A 23 5.74 -20.66 11.97
N PHE A 24 5.74 -21.93 12.38
CA PHE A 24 5.11 -23.01 11.61
C PHE A 24 3.62 -22.74 11.39
N ALA A 25 2.89 -22.32 12.44
CA ALA A 25 1.47 -22.01 12.34
C ALA A 25 1.19 -20.83 11.40
N LEU A 26 2.09 -19.83 11.36
CA LEU A 26 2.00 -18.69 10.46
C LEU A 26 2.31 -19.07 9.01
N GLU A 27 3.34 -19.87 8.77
CA GLU A 27 3.75 -20.29 7.42
C GLU A 27 2.67 -21.12 6.72
N ASN A 28 1.91 -21.90 7.48
CA ASN A 28 0.80 -22.70 6.97
C ASN A 28 -0.53 -21.92 6.88
N ASP A 29 -0.58 -20.66 7.32
CA ASP A 29 -1.75 -19.81 7.14
C ASP A 29 -1.69 -19.14 5.76
N SER A 30 -2.66 -19.44 4.90
CA SER A 30 -2.77 -18.87 3.55
C SER A 30 -2.85 -17.33 3.53
N ARG A 31 -3.16 -16.70 4.67
CA ARG A 31 -3.20 -15.24 4.85
C ARG A 31 -1.87 -14.60 5.26
N SER A 32 -0.84 -15.39 5.56
CA SER A 32 0.48 -14.88 5.98
C SER A 32 1.40 -14.42 4.83
N GLY A 33 0.88 -14.44 3.60
CA GLY A 33 1.55 -13.96 2.40
C GLY A 33 1.64 -12.44 2.32
N GLU A 34 1.80 -11.94 1.09
CA GLU A 34 1.78 -10.52 0.80
C GLU A 34 0.37 -9.96 1.00
N ARG A 35 0.27 -8.75 1.56
CA ARG A 35 -1.01 -8.09 1.80
C ARG A 35 -1.02 -6.69 1.23
N ILE A 36 -2.21 -6.22 0.86
CA ILE A 36 -2.49 -4.85 0.50
C ILE A 36 -3.22 -4.20 1.67
N ILE A 37 -2.68 -3.09 2.16
CA ILE A 37 -3.32 -2.21 3.13
C ILE A 37 -3.79 -0.98 2.37
N GLU A 38 -5.09 -0.97 2.02
CA GLU A 38 -5.73 0.12 1.29
C GLU A 38 -6.20 1.19 2.26
N PHE A 39 -5.72 2.41 2.08
CA PHE A 39 -6.27 3.61 2.69
C PHE A 39 -7.29 4.19 1.71
N TYR A 40 -8.57 4.18 2.07
CA TYR A 40 -9.65 4.60 1.14
C TYR A 40 -10.54 5.75 1.63
N ALA A 41 -10.52 6.13 2.91
CA ALA A 41 -11.18 7.34 3.38
C ALA A 41 -10.55 7.88 4.68
N CYS A 42 -10.70 9.19 4.89
CA CYS A 42 -10.44 9.85 6.17
C CYS A 42 -11.68 10.66 6.54
N ASN A 43 -12.20 10.46 7.75
CA ASN A 43 -13.28 11.28 8.28
C ASN A 43 -12.66 12.40 9.14
N PRO A 44 -12.76 13.68 8.70
CA PRO A 44 -12.19 14.80 9.46
C PRO A 44 -12.90 15.04 10.79
N ASP A 45 -14.21 14.75 10.87
CA ASP A 45 -15.02 15.04 12.06
C ASP A 45 -14.67 14.11 13.21
N THR A 46 -14.52 12.82 12.90
CA THR A 46 -14.14 11.78 13.86
C THR A 46 -12.63 11.57 13.92
N GLN A 47 -11.87 12.20 13.02
CA GLN A 47 -10.42 12.03 12.90
C GLN A 47 -10.00 10.57 12.63
N THR A 48 -10.89 9.77 12.05
CA THR A 48 -10.67 8.35 11.80
C THR A 48 -10.21 8.09 10.37
N ILE A 49 -9.31 7.12 10.23
CA ILE A 49 -8.82 6.67 8.94
C ILE A 49 -9.44 5.31 8.66
N SER A 50 -10.13 5.22 7.53
CA SER A 50 -10.74 3.99 7.05
C SER A 50 -9.75 3.23 6.18
N LEU A 51 -9.55 1.96 6.51
CA LEU A 51 -8.61 1.08 5.85
C LEU A 51 -9.24 -0.27 5.54
N ALA A 52 -8.80 -0.88 4.44
CA ALA A 52 -9.13 -2.26 4.06
C ALA A 52 -7.83 -3.07 3.97
N ILE A 53 -7.88 -4.34 4.38
CA ILE A 53 -6.70 -5.22 4.41
C ILE A 53 -7.03 -6.50 3.67
N SER A 54 -6.24 -6.81 2.63
CA SER A 54 -6.46 -7.98 1.78
C SER A 54 -5.15 -8.70 1.42
N PRO A 55 -5.00 -10.01 1.72
CA PRO A 55 -5.89 -10.81 2.56
C PRO A 55 -5.92 -10.32 4.03
N ALA A 56 -6.93 -10.76 4.79
CA ALA A 56 -7.07 -10.43 6.21
C ALA A 56 -5.84 -10.89 7.04
N TYR A 57 -5.71 -10.40 8.28
CA TYR A 57 -4.64 -10.86 9.17
C TYR A 57 -4.66 -12.39 9.40
N PRO A 58 -3.51 -13.01 9.72
CA PRO A 58 -3.45 -14.42 10.09
C PRO A 58 -4.44 -14.75 11.21
N ALA A 59 -5.05 -15.95 11.21
CA ALA A 59 -6.07 -16.34 12.20
C ALA A 59 -5.58 -16.15 13.64
N LEU A 60 -4.29 -16.38 13.87
CA LEU A 60 -3.65 -16.27 15.17
C LEU A 60 -3.85 -14.89 15.83
N PHE A 61 -4.03 -13.83 15.04
CA PHE A 61 -4.27 -12.48 15.56
C PHE A 61 -5.63 -12.35 16.26
N ALA A 62 -6.59 -13.20 15.89
CA ALA A 62 -7.94 -13.23 16.44
C ALA A 62 -8.09 -14.17 17.64
N VAL A 63 -7.11 -15.03 17.91
CA VAL A 63 -7.22 -16.05 18.98
C VAL A 63 -7.13 -15.43 20.38
N SER A 64 -6.03 -14.74 20.66
CA SER A 64 -5.78 -14.10 21.96
C SER A 64 -4.79 -12.95 21.84
N LYS A 65 -4.69 -12.12 22.87
CA LYS A 65 -3.70 -11.03 22.93
C LYS A 65 -2.26 -11.56 22.88
N GLU A 66 -1.98 -12.65 23.59
CA GLU A 66 -0.66 -13.29 23.60
C GLU A 66 -0.31 -13.88 22.23
N ALA A 67 -1.22 -14.64 21.63
CA ALA A 67 -1.04 -15.21 20.29
C ALA A 67 -0.75 -14.13 19.23
N ARG A 68 -1.45 -13.00 19.33
CA ARG A 68 -1.22 -11.85 18.46
C ARG A 68 0.18 -11.26 18.63
N ILE A 69 0.64 -11.06 19.87
CA ILE A 69 1.97 -10.50 20.14
C ILE A 69 3.06 -11.43 19.62
N GLU A 70 2.99 -12.72 19.95
CA GLU A 70 3.96 -13.74 19.53
C GLU A 70 3.97 -13.88 18.00
N ALA A 71 2.79 -13.87 17.36
CA ALA A 71 2.69 -13.91 15.90
C ALA A 71 3.29 -12.66 15.22
N MET A 72 3.03 -11.46 15.76
CA MET A 72 3.64 -10.22 15.26
C MET A 72 5.17 -10.24 15.39
N GLN A 73 5.70 -10.74 16.52
CA GLN A 73 7.14 -10.90 16.73
C GLN A 73 7.74 -11.89 15.73
N ALA A 74 7.09 -13.03 15.52
CA ALA A 74 7.55 -14.07 14.59
C ALA A 74 7.53 -13.63 13.12
N GLN A 75 6.49 -12.91 12.68
CA GLN A 75 6.42 -12.37 11.31
C GLN A 75 7.34 -11.16 11.08
N GLY A 76 7.75 -10.48 12.16
CA GLY A 76 8.35 -9.14 12.10
C GLY A 76 7.31 -8.06 11.76
N GLY A 77 7.73 -6.81 11.69
CA GLY A 77 6.82 -5.67 11.50
C GLY A 77 6.51 -4.95 12.81
N GLU A 78 5.55 -4.03 12.77
CA GLU A 78 5.23 -3.19 13.93
C GLU A 78 3.79 -2.68 13.86
N ILE A 79 3.25 -2.29 15.03
CA ILE A 79 1.98 -1.57 15.11
C ILE A 79 2.27 -0.09 14.85
N VAL A 80 1.73 0.41 13.74
CA VAL A 80 1.83 1.80 13.33
C VAL A 80 0.59 2.54 13.81
N ARG A 81 0.81 3.65 14.50
CA ARG A 81 -0.23 4.63 14.81
C ARG A 81 -0.49 5.44 13.56
N LEU A 82 -1.76 5.53 13.18
CA LEU A 82 -2.21 6.39 12.10
C LEU A 82 -2.79 7.67 12.69
N ASP A 83 -2.35 8.81 12.18
CA ASP A 83 -2.82 10.12 12.59
C ASP A 83 -3.51 10.79 11.39
N SER A 84 -4.71 11.34 11.56
CA SER A 84 -5.42 11.98 10.45
C SER A 84 -4.90 13.39 10.13
N GLY A 85 -3.90 13.87 10.89
CA GLY A 85 -3.34 15.23 10.77
C GLY A 85 -4.19 16.33 11.39
N TYR A 86 -5.37 16.01 11.93
CA TYR A 86 -6.23 16.96 12.64
C TYR A 86 -5.79 17.09 14.11
N ALA A 87 -5.89 18.30 14.66
CA ALA A 87 -5.59 18.54 16.07
C ALA A 87 -6.50 17.65 16.93
N ALA A 88 -5.91 16.81 17.78
CA ALA A 88 -6.61 15.83 18.61
C ALA A 88 -7.62 16.54 19.53
N HIS A 89 -8.85 16.70 19.05
CA HIS A 89 -9.93 17.33 19.81
C HIS A 89 -10.98 16.30 20.23
N SER A 90 -10.96 15.09 19.65
CA SER A 90 -12.00 14.09 19.87
C SER A 90 -11.80 13.20 21.09
N GLY A 91 -10.62 13.19 21.73
CA GLY A 91 -10.31 12.26 22.83
C GLY A 91 -10.36 10.78 22.44
N GLU A 92 -10.63 10.47 21.17
CA GLU A 92 -10.64 9.12 20.63
C GLU A 92 -9.21 8.58 20.49
N GLU A 93 -9.07 7.27 20.69
CA GLU A 93 -7.79 6.63 20.42
C GLU A 93 -7.50 6.65 18.91
N PRO A 94 -6.23 6.84 18.52
CA PRO A 94 -5.85 6.87 17.12
C PRO A 94 -5.99 5.48 16.52
N THR A 95 -6.25 5.44 15.21
CA THR A 95 -6.30 4.17 14.48
C THR A 95 -4.92 3.51 14.53
N LYS A 96 -4.85 2.23 14.90
CA LYS A 96 -3.61 1.44 14.98
C LYS A 96 -3.69 0.29 14.00
N VAL A 97 -2.65 0.11 13.18
CA VAL A 97 -2.58 -0.94 12.15
C VAL A 97 -1.26 -1.69 12.28
N TYR A 98 -1.28 -3.01 12.13
CA TYR A 98 -0.04 -3.79 12.09
C TYR A 98 0.47 -3.85 10.65
N ILE A 99 1.73 -3.47 10.45
CA ILE A 99 2.36 -3.44 9.14
C ILE A 99 3.66 -4.25 9.19
N ASN A 100 3.75 -5.26 8.34
CA ASN A 100 4.99 -5.94 8.01
C ASN A 100 5.58 -5.27 6.75
N PHE A 101 6.40 -4.26 6.94
CA PHE A 101 6.96 -3.45 5.85
C PHE A 101 7.75 -4.23 4.79
N ARG A 102 8.19 -5.46 5.08
CA ARG A 102 8.84 -6.33 4.08
C ARG A 102 7.84 -7.04 3.18
N LYS A 103 6.63 -7.31 3.67
CA LYS A 103 5.60 -8.13 3.01
C LYS A 103 4.41 -7.33 2.51
N ASP A 104 4.03 -6.29 3.24
CA ASP A 104 2.83 -5.52 3.00
C ASP A 104 3.08 -4.42 1.95
N THR A 105 2.09 -4.22 1.09
CA THR A 105 2.01 -3.14 0.11
C THR A 105 1.02 -2.11 0.64
N MET A 106 1.48 -0.87 0.78
CA MET A 106 0.58 0.22 1.14
C MET A 106 -0.12 0.71 -0.12
N PHE A 107 -1.44 0.78 -0.10
CA PHE A 107 -2.23 1.23 -1.24
C PHE A 107 -2.97 2.52 -0.91
N ILE A 108 -2.65 3.59 -1.63
CA ILE A 108 -3.37 4.86 -1.51
C ILE A 108 -4.41 4.91 -2.64
N SER A 109 -5.66 4.73 -2.25
CA SER A 109 -6.81 4.69 -3.16
C SER A 109 -7.17 6.12 -3.59
N ASP A 110 -7.61 6.30 -4.82
CA ASP A 110 -8.08 7.58 -5.34
C ASP A 110 -9.36 8.05 -4.61
N ARG A 111 -10.11 7.08 -4.05
CA ARG A 111 -11.25 7.29 -3.16
C ARG A 111 -10.89 8.02 -1.89
N PHE A 112 -9.66 7.87 -1.41
CA PHE A 112 -9.18 8.56 -0.22
C PHE A 112 -9.29 10.08 -0.38
N HIS A 113 -9.10 10.58 -1.60
CA HIS A 113 -9.20 12.00 -1.93
C HIS A 113 -10.65 12.47 -2.19
N ALA A 114 -11.63 11.57 -2.25
CA ALA A 114 -13.00 11.87 -2.71
C ALA A 114 -13.91 12.40 -1.60
N ASN A 115 -13.40 12.53 -0.37
CA ASN A 115 -14.23 12.95 0.74
C ASN A 115 -14.47 14.47 0.68
N PRO A 116 -15.73 14.94 0.45
CA PRO A 116 -16.02 16.34 0.13
C PRO A 116 -15.77 17.33 1.27
N GLY A 117 -15.56 16.86 2.51
CA GLY A 117 -15.12 17.69 3.63
C GLY A 117 -13.71 18.27 3.46
N TYR A 118 -12.92 17.76 2.50
CA TYR A 118 -11.69 18.38 2.04
C TYR A 118 -12.00 19.49 1.04
N HIS A 119 -12.69 20.55 1.48
CA HIS A 119 -12.94 21.73 0.66
C HIS A 119 -11.61 22.44 0.33
N GLY A 120 -11.04 22.14 -0.84
CA GLY A 120 -10.09 23.01 -1.53
C GLY A 120 -8.60 22.76 -1.34
N GLY A 121 -8.19 21.73 -0.60
CA GLY A 121 -6.77 21.44 -0.37
C GLY A 121 -6.39 20.07 -0.92
N PHE A 122 -5.66 20.06 -2.04
CA PHE A 122 -4.90 18.91 -2.52
C PHE A 122 -4.34 18.13 -1.33
N LEU A 123 -4.79 16.89 -1.13
CA LEU A 123 -3.99 15.91 -0.40
C LEU A 123 -2.81 15.55 -1.31
N ARG A 124 -1.91 16.52 -1.46
CA ARG A 124 -0.56 16.25 -1.95
C ARG A 124 -0.03 15.11 -1.07
N LEU A 125 0.57 14.10 -1.69
CA LEU A 125 1.15 12.99 -0.92
C LEU A 125 2.16 13.52 0.10
N ASP A 126 2.70 14.74 -0.12
CA ASP A 126 3.61 15.45 0.78
C ASP A 126 3.04 15.58 2.19
N ARG A 127 1.81 16.08 2.33
CA ARG A 127 1.10 16.18 3.59
C ARG A 127 0.62 14.83 4.05
N PHE A 128 0.17 14.02 3.10
CA PHE A 128 -0.48 12.78 3.42
C PHE A 128 0.42 11.82 4.21
N PHE A 129 1.63 11.47 3.72
CA PHE A 129 2.40 10.42 4.38
C PHE A 129 2.94 10.83 5.75
N HIS A 130 3.40 12.07 5.91
CA HIS A 130 3.96 12.51 7.18
C HIS A 130 2.90 12.84 8.24
N THR A 131 1.67 13.17 7.82
CA THR A 131 0.55 13.30 8.76
C THR A 131 -0.06 11.95 9.08
N LEU A 132 -0.21 11.08 8.09
CA LEU A 132 -0.84 9.76 8.21
C LEU A 132 -0.07 8.84 9.13
N MET A 133 1.26 8.81 9.01
CA MET A 133 2.12 7.89 9.74
C MET A 133 3.36 8.60 10.25
N PRO A 134 3.94 8.13 11.36
CA PRO A 134 5.26 8.59 11.79
C PRO A 134 6.28 8.44 10.66
N LEU A 135 7.15 9.44 10.49
CA LEU A 135 8.16 9.44 9.41
C LEU A 135 9.02 8.15 9.41
N GLY A 136 9.30 7.59 10.59
CA GLY A 136 10.03 6.33 10.71
C GLY A 136 9.31 5.12 10.07
N ALA A 137 7.97 5.10 10.10
CA ALA A 137 7.16 4.08 9.45
C ALA A 137 7.14 4.30 7.92
N VAL A 138 6.95 5.54 7.46
CA VAL A 138 7.00 5.90 6.03
C VAL A 138 8.32 5.46 5.40
N ARG A 139 9.45 5.68 6.09
CA ARG A 139 10.77 5.29 5.59
C ARG A 139 11.02 3.77 5.54
N LYS A 140 10.23 2.97 6.26
CA LYS A 140 10.33 1.51 6.23
C LYS A 140 9.51 0.91 5.08
N THR A 141 8.55 1.64 4.52
CA THR A 141 7.74 1.19 3.40
C THR A 141 8.62 0.73 2.24
N THR A 142 8.47 -0.53 1.86
CA THR A 142 9.19 -1.11 0.72
C THR A 142 8.36 -1.13 -0.56
N ARG A 143 7.03 -1.10 -0.43
CA ARG A 143 6.08 -1.28 -1.52
C ARG A 143 4.92 -0.31 -1.41
N LEU A 144 4.71 0.45 -2.47
CA LEU A 144 3.65 1.44 -2.58
C LEU A 144 2.82 1.18 -3.83
N LEU A 145 1.50 1.21 -3.68
CA LEU A 145 0.50 1.16 -4.74
C LEU A 145 -0.24 2.50 -4.71
N LEU A 146 -0.40 3.13 -5.87
CA LEU A 146 -1.08 4.42 -6.02
C LEU A 146 -2.16 4.31 -7.09
N SER A 147 -3.40 4.67 -6.77
CA SER A 147 -4.48 4.75 -7.77
C SER A 147 -4.51 6.13 -8.41
N ILE A 148 -4.62 6.16 -9.74
CA ILE A 148 -4.67 7.36 -10.56
C ILE A 148 -5.93 7.31 -11.42
N SER A 149 -6.85 8.26 -11.21
CA SER A 149 -8.11 8.32 -11.95
C SER A 149 -8.29 9.60 -12.77
N GLU A 150 -8.80 9.45 -13.99
CA GLU A 150 -9.06 10.54 -14.94
C GLU A 150 -10.13 11.52 -14.49
N ARG A 151 -11.05 11.11 -13.61
CA ARG A 151 -12.10 12.00 -13.06
C ARG A 151 -11.51 13.26 -12.44
N ARG A 152 -10.23 13.21 -12.10
CA ARG A 152 -9.46 14.28 -11.50
C ARG A 152 -8.34 14.78 -12.40
N ARG A 153 -8.39 14.57 -13.72
CA ARG A 153 -7.32 14.97 -14.65
C ARG A 153 -6.88 16.42 -14.46
N ALA A 154 -7.83 17.36 -14.28
CA ALA A 154 -7.51 18.76 -14.01
C ALA A 154 -6.79 19.00 -12.67
N GLU A 155 -6.98 18.13 -11.68
CA GLU A 155 -6.31 18.15 -10.38
C GLU A 155 -4.95 17.44 -10.44
N TRP A 156 -4.86 16.32 -11.17
CA TRP A 156 -3.66 15.49 -11.33
C TRP A 156 -2.67 16.06 -12.34
N ASP A 157 -3.11 16.86 -13.32
CA ASP A 157 -2.21 17.60 -14.21
C ASP A 157 -1.25 18.52 -13.43
N ARG A 158 -1.51 18.74 -12.14
CA ARG A 158 -0.68 19.49 -11.18
C ARG A 158 0.09 18.63 -10.18
N TRP A 159 -0.26 17.36 -9.98
CA TRP A 159 0.51 16.51 -9.08
C TRP A 159 1.73 16.03 -9.83
N SER A 160 2.89 16.57 -9.46
CA SER A 160 4.16 16.28 -10.11
C SER A 160 4.95 15.24 -9.33
N GLY A 161 4.32 14.31 -8.60
CA GLY A 161 5.04 13.41 -7.70
C GLY A 161 5.32 13.98 -6.30
N GLU A 162 4.79 15.15 -5.93
CA GLU A 162 5.07 15.74 -4.61
C GLU A 162 4.59 14.83 -3.48
N GLY A 163 5.47 14.59 -2.51
CA GLY A 163 5.34 13.66 -1.41
C GLY A 163 6.13 12.38 -1.57
N LEU A 164 6.60 12.07 -2.77
CA LEU A 164 7.48 10.93 -2.97
C LEU A 164 8.88 11.18 -2.39
N GLU A 165 9.27 12.44 -2.22
CA GLU A 165 10.53 12.83 -1.56
C GLU A 165 10.63 12.31 -0.12
N TYR A 166 9.53 12.03 0.58
CA TYR A 166 9.56 11.41 1.90
C TYR A 166 10.06 9.96 1.88
N PHE A 167 10.02 9.33 0.70
CA PHE A 167 10.62 8.02 0.44
C PHE A 167 12.04 8.12 -0.13
N SER A 168 12.60 9.32 -0.33
CA SER A 168 14.01 9.47 -0.69
C SER A 168 14.90 8.95 0.44
N GLY A 169 15.84 8.05 0.15
CA GLY A 169 16.69 7.40 1.16
C GLY A 169 15.91 6.46 2.09
N SER A 170 14.74 6.00 1.64
CA SER A 170 13.91 5.01 2.36
C SER A 170 14.19 3.59 1.89
N ALA A 171 13.47 2.62 2.45
CA ALA A 171 13.48 1.24 1.98
C ALA A 171 12.59 1.00 0.75
N LEU A 172 12.03 2.05 0.14
CA LEU A 172 11.08 1.91 -0.97
C LEU A 172 11.76 1.26 -2.18
N ALA A 173 11.36 0.03 -2.47
CA ALA A 173 11.90 -0.78 -3.54
C ALA A 173 10.97 -0.83 -4.75
N LYS A 174 9.65 -0.68 -4.54
CA LYS A 174 8.65 -0.79 -5.60
C LYS A 174 7.52 0.22 -5.46
N VAL A 175 7.21 0.90 -6.56
CA VAL A 175 6.01 1.72 -6.73
C VAL A 175 5.18 1.12 -7.86
N THR A 176 3.89 0.97 -7.65
CA THR A 176 2.95 0.51 -8.68
C THR A 176 1.85 1.54 -8.85
N LEU A 177 1.69 2.04 -10.06
CA LEU A 177 0.66 2.98 -10.43
C LEU A 177 -0.51 2.21 -11.04
N VAL A 178 -1.71 2.39 -10.54
CA VAL A 178 -2.92 1.75 -11.05
C VAL A 178 -3.80 2.79 -11.71
N THR A 179 -4.21 2.57 -12.95
CA THR A 179 -5.12 3.48 -13.66
C THR A 179 -6.17 2.74 -14.47
N GLU A 180 -7.38 3.31 -14.57
CA GLU A 180 -8.50 2.69 -15.28
C GLU A 180 -8.59 3.09 -16.77
N SER A 181 -7.95 4.17 -17.18
CA SER A 181 -8.36 4.86 -18.40
C SER A 181 -7.24 5.19 -19.37
N ASP A 182 -6.13 5.81 -18.94
CA ASP A 182 -5.09 6.27 -19.87
C ASP A 182 -3.66 5.88 -19.46
N ILE A 183 -2.99 5.14 -20.36
CA ILE A 183 -1.57 4.81 -20.25
C ILE A 183 -0.69 6.06 -20.31
N TYR A 184 -1.12 7.11 -21.04
CA TYR A 184 -0.36 8.36 -21.12
C TYR A 184 -0.27 9.06 -19.78
N LEU A 185 -1.36 9.05 -19.00
CA LEU A 185 -1.36 9.63 -17.65
C LEU A 185 -0.38 8.86 -16.76
N ALA A 186 -0.40 7.54 -16.82
CA ALA A 186 0.52 6.72 -16.05
C ALA A 186 1.98 6.94 -16.47
N VAL A 187 2.27 7.04 -17.77
CA VAL A 187 3.64 7.31 -18.28
C VAL A 187 4.15 8.68 -17.85
N ARG A 188 3.31 9.72 -17.92
CA ARG A 188 3.72 11.04 -17.42
C ARG A 188 3.99 11.02 -15.92
N THR A 189 3.11 10.38 -15.15
CA THR A 189 3.33 10.19 -13.71
C THR A 189 4.60 9.38 -13.43
N LEU A 190 4.94 8.40 -14.26
CA LEU A 190 6.20 7.64 -14.12
C LEU A 190 7.42 8.54 -14.30
N GLU A 191 7.42 9.43 -15.29
CA GLU A 191 8.53 10.36 -15.52
C GLU A 191 8.74 11.26 -14.29
N GLU A 192 7.65 11.74 -13.69
CA GLU A 192 7.68 12.53 -12.48
C GLU A 192 8.15 11.70 -11.27
N VAL A 193 7.60 10.50 -11.04
CA VAL A 193 8.04 9.59 -9.98
C VAL A 193 9.54 9.30 -10.10
N ASN A 194 10.03 8.98 -11.30
CA ASN A 194 11.45 8.70 -11.54
C ASN A 194 12.33 9.93 -11.29
N PHE A 195 11.84 11.13 -11.61
CA PHE A 195 12.56 12.38 -11.34
C PHE A 195 12.80 12.59 -9.84
N PHE A 196 11.78 12.30 -9.00
CA PHE A 196 11.90 12.43 -7.55
C PHE A 196 12.68 11.29 -6.90
N MET A 197 12.47 10.06 -7.38
CA MET A 197 13.02 8.85 -6.79
C MET A 197 14.40 8.52 -7.36
N LYS A 198 15.38 9.44 -7.31
CA LYS A 198 16.76 9.33 -7.86
C LYS A 198 17.53 8.02 -7.57
N GLU A 199 16.99 7.14 -6.73
CA GLU A 199 17.49 5.82 -6.36
C GLU A 199 16.88 4.70 -7.23
N LYS A 200 17.38 3.47 -7.11
CA LYS A 200 16.90 2.30 -7.88
C LYS A 200 15.53 1.81 -7.38
N VAL A 201 14.47 2.56 -7.67
CA VAL A 201 13.10 2.17 -7.35
C VAL A 201 12.46 1.52 -8.56
N HIS A 202 11.90 0.32 -8.38
CA HIS A 202 11.19 -0.35 -9.44
C HIS A 202 9.80 0.27 -9.61
N VAL A 203 9.53 0.85 -10.77
CA VAL A 203 8.21 1.44 -11.05
C VAL A 203 7.45 0.62 -12.07
N GLU A 204 6.23 0.24 -11.70
CA GLU A 204 5.31 -0.58 -12.49
C GLU A 204 4.02 0.19 -12.74
N VAL A 205 3.43 0.03 -13.93
CA VAL A 205 2.10 0.55 -14.25
C VAL A 205 1.15 -0.60 -14.51
N LEU A 206 0.02 -0.59 -13.82
CA LEU A 206 -1.10 -1.48 -14.01
C LEU A 206 -2.27 -0.70 -14.60
N VAL A 207 -2.64 -1.02 -15.84
CA VAL A 207 -3.82 -0.44 -16.48
C VAL A 207 -4.96 -1.44 -16.40
N ILE A 208 -6.04 -1.07 -15.71
CA ILE A 208 -7.23 -1.90 -15.51
C ILE A 208 -8.32 -1.41 -16.47
N ARG A 209 -8.68 -2.20 -17.48
CA ARG A 209 -9.75 -1.89 -18.44
C ARG A 209 -10.87 -2.90 -18.33
N GLY A 210 -11.90 -2.59 -17.55
CA GLY A 210 -13.02 -3.49 -17.30
C GLY A 210 -12.54 -4.79 -16.64
N ALA A 211 -12.81 -5.94 -17.26
CA ALA A 211 -12.34 -7.25 -16.80
C ALA A 211 -10.89 -7.60 -17.24
N SER A 212 -10.26 -6.75 -18.05
CA SER A 212 -8.91 -6.97 -18.56
C SER A 212 -7.88 -6.13 -17.81
N THR A 213 -6.74 -6.72 -17.50
CA THR A 213 -5.63 -6.05 -16.81
C THR A 213 -4.39 -6.14 -17.67
N ALA A 214 -3.80 -4.99 -18.02
CA ALA A 214 -2.53 -4.90 -18.70
C ALA A 214 -1.44 -4.42 -17.73
N ARG A 215 -0.33 -5.15 -17.67
CA ARG A 215 0.80 -4.84 -16.79
C ARG A 215 1.98 -4.37 -17.63
N PHE A 216 2.52 -3.21 -17.27
CA PHE A 216 3.69 -2.61 -17.91
C PHE A 216 4.77 -2.41 -16.85
N THR A 217 5.96 -2.92 -17.14
CA THR A 217 7.12 -2.73 -16.28
C THR A 217 8.07 -1.80 -16.98
N VAL A 218 8.33 -0.63 -16.39
CA VAL A 218 9.31 0.30 -16.93
C VAL A 218 10.64 -0.06 -16.32
N THR A 219 11.46 -0.76 -17.09
CA THR A 219 12.80 -1.19 -16.67
C THR A 219 13.86 -0.16 -17.01
N ASP A 220 13.58 0.74 -17.96
CA ASP A 220 14.43 1.87 -18.35
C ASP A 220 13.55 3.03 -18.83
N VAL A 221 13.93 4.28 -18.51
CA VAL A 221 13.20 5.50 -18.92
C VAL A 221 13.33 5.65 -20.43
N VAL A 222 12.32 5.21 -21.17
CA VAL A 222 12.16 5.55 -22.59
C VAL A 222 11.44 6.90 -22.63
N PRO A 223 12.03 7.96 -23.23
CA PRO A 223 11.35 9.25 -23.35
C PRO A 223 9.97 9.08 -23.99
N CYS A 224 8.94 9.81 -23.53
CA CYS A 224 7.60 9.80 -24.14
C CYS A 224 7.64 9.93 -25.68
N GLU A 225 8.61 10.68 -26.21
CA GLU A 225 8.83 10.90 -27.65
C GLU A 225 9.23 9.63 -28.43
N ALA A 226 9.77 8.62 -27.76
CA ALA A 226 10.22 7.36 -28.35
C ALA A 226 9.16 6.24 -28.27
N LEU A 227 7.99 6.52 -27.68
CA LEU A 227 6.84 5.61 -27.72
C LEU A 227 6.11 5.79 -29.06
N PRO A 228 5.86 4.72 -29.84
CA PRO A 228 5.26 4.85 -31.16
C PRO A 228 3.84 5.43 -31.05
N PHE A 229 3.67 6.66 -31.56
CA PHE A 229 2.45 7.48 -31.45
C PHE A 229 1.25 7.01 -32.27
N ASN A 230 1.38 5.92 -33.03
CA ASN A 230 0.26 5.39 -33.79
C ASN A 230 0.52 3.94 -34.20
N THR A 231 -0.58 3.21 -34.34
CA THR A 231 -0.71 1.76 -34.59
C THR A 231 -0.68 0.89 -33.34
N GLY A 232 -1.53 -0.14 -33.31
CA GLY A 232 -1.56 -1.21 -32.30
C GLY A 232 -0.27 -2.05 -32.30
N GLY A 233 0.87 -1.41 -32.16
CA GLY A 233 2.17 -1.99 -31.97
C GLY A 233 2.43 -2.19 -30.48
N LEU A 234 2.63 -3.46 -30.10
CA LEU A 234 3.04 -3.86 -28.76
C LEU A 234 4.22 -3.02 -28.27
N LEU A 235 4.02 -2.34 -27.14
CA LEU A 235 5.11 -2.14 -26.18
C LEU A 235 5.76 -3.51 -25.95
N LYS A 236 7.10 -3.60 -26.00
CA LYS A 236 7.82 -4.81 -25.58
C LYS A 236 7.72 -4.97 -24.05
N GLY A 237 6.51 -5.22 -23.57
CA GLY A 237 6.21 -5.77 -22.27
C GLY A 237 5.87 -7.25 -22.45
N ARG A 238 6.38 -8.10 -21.57
CA ARG A 238 6.01 -9.51 -21.54
C ARG A 238 4.56 -9.58 -21.03
N VAL A 239 3.59 -9.66 -21.94
CA VAL A 239 2.18 -9.87 -21.59
C VAL A 239 2.05 -11.28 -21.02
N GLY A 240 2.04 -11.39 -19.69
CA GLY A 240 1.69 -12.63 -19.02
C GLY A 240 0.17 -12.78 -19.04
N HIS A 241 -0.36 -13.60 -19.95
CA HIS A 241 -1.74 -14.05 -19.84
C HIS A 241 -1.82 -15.05 -18.68
N HIS A 242 -2.42 -14.65 -17.55
CA HIS A 242 -2.96 -15.61 -16.61
C HIS A 242 -4.36 -16.00 -17.09
N GLY A 243 -4.45 -17.19 -17.69
CA GLY A 243 -5.74 -17.84 -17.92
C GLY A 243 -6.37 -18.19 -16.58
N HIS A 244 -7.65 -17.83 -16.43
CA HIS A 244 -8.53 -18.50 -15.49
C HIS A 244 -8.97 -19.81 -16.16
N ASP A 245 -8.46 -20.93 -15.64
CA ASP A 245 -9.11 -22.24 -15.78
C ASP A 245 -10.30 -22.34 -14.81
#